data_AF-A0A4U5NT52-F1
#
_entry.id   AF-A0A4U5NT52-F1
#
_cell.length_a   1.000
_cell.length_b   1.000
_cell.length_c   1.000
_cell.angle_alpha   90.00
_cell.angle_beta   90.00
_cell.angle_gamma   90.00
#
_symmetry.space_group_name_H-M   'P 1'
#
loop_
_entity.id
_entity.type
_entity.pdbx_description
1 polymer ?
#
loop_
_entity_poly.entity_id
_entity_poly.type
_entity_poly.pdbx_seq_one_letter_code
_entity_poly.pdbx_strand_id
1 'polypeptide(L)'
;MSSTRLSHFFSAACLLLLVTFLGSAAASWQIQHVASGGITAISPESHYAIPFPSAYHDESQFLVWRNNEDTVITVDLYRNDLYADIQKREYSGYLVKSVCAYRSLLGTNSETRYLVNYKRYSDRGKRQIVLVDLSLDELRTKSTEMTNRRIEPVDICVSAKTGEIQFSAVWHMSNDFLYHFIIELNTFDRIMQNDRRYGTENYYPDVLQMFLSSNETIMALAIWRKGFGEKYHVRYGTSLKQIEDNLTQVQILGDRSRFHVHRASAVNPRYGDRFYVIVWKDTPFTWANRDIPGFFNLPGKFQSSMPFVQREIEEVMRQEDIPSFQITVFNSSSFNPITTGVFGYANVAERYLASTNSIYRIASISKVITAMCIVRLLSNGRLQSFDQRVFGSGGILQYEYANVNMHPLLYEITVEHLLEHTSGGWGNVERLEEERREASPSDFLKFAIGRYRPVSWPGQQFYYSNIGYMILGKVIERLGGMNYELFAQREVLIPLGIYAKIGKQRKYDALWDEVRTFLSHNAICKTL
;
A
#
# COMPACT_ATOMS: atom_id res chain seq x y z
N MET A 1 51.93 -39.25 13.79
CA MET A 1 53.20 -38.75 13.23
C MET A 1 52.85 -37.78 12.09
N SER A 2 53.25 -36.51 11.99
CA SER A 2 54.43 -35.74 12.46
C SER A 2 55.54 -35.54 11.41
N SER A 3 55.38 -34.53 10.54
CA SER A 3 56.38 -33.47 10.25
C SER A 3 55.79 -32.53 9.17
N THR A 4 55.88 -31.20 9.18
CA THR A 4 56.87 -30.18 9.63
C THR A 4 58.09 -29.97 8.72
N ARG A 5 57.98 -28.95 7.85
CA ARG A 5 58.91 -27.79 7.71
C ARG A 5 58.16 -26.69 6.90
N LEU A 6 58.18 -25.39 7.21
CA LEU A 6 59.22 -24.45 7.67
C LEU A 6 60.25 -24.11 6.56
N SER A 7 60.60 -22.84 6.28
CA SER A 7 60.22 -21.57 6.94
C SER A 7 60.78 -20.30 6.27
N HIS A 8 60.43 -19.12 6.84
CA HIS A 8 61.17 -17.82 6.85
C HIS A 8 61.10 -16.93 5.58
N PHE A 9 61.19 -15.59 5.65
CA PHE A 9 61.17 -14.55 6.73
C PHE A 9 60.81 -13.20 6.03
N PHE A 10 60.51 -12.02 6.61
CA PHE A 10 60.34 -11.39 7.95
C PHE A 10 59.21 -10.31 7.75
N SER A 11 58.70 -9.43 8.64
CA SER A 11 58.90 -8.95 10.03
C SER A 11 57.47 -8.54 10.54
N ALA A 12 57.05 -8.50 11.82
CA ALA A 12 57.49 -7.78 13.02
C ALA A 12 57.52 -6.23 12.88
N ALA A 13 56.87 -5.41 13.73
CA ALA A 13 56.16 -5.66 15.01
C ALA A 13 54.97 -4.65 15.18
N CYS A 14 54.12 -4.62 16.23
CA CYS A 14 54.18 -5.26 17.54
C CYS A 14 52.79 -5.52 18.20
N LEU A 15 52.82 -6.41 19.19
CA LEU A 15 51.97 -6.62 20.39
C LEU A 15 51.15 -5.40 20.87
N LEU A 16 50.00 -5.50 21.56
CA LEU A 16 49.18 -6.59 22.16
C LEU A 16 47.69 -6.08 22.24
N LEU A 17 46.65 -6.63 22.91
CA LEU A 17 46.42 -7.67 23.95
C LEU A 17 44.98 -8.25 23.76
N LEU A 18 44.46 -9.05 24.71
CA LEU A 18 43.02 -9.38 24.88
C LEU A 18 42.48 -8.78 26.18
N VAL A 19 41.17 -8.48 26.25
CA VAL A 19 40.32 -8.70 27.44
C VAL A 19 38.82 -8.69 27.08
N THR A 20 38.12 -9.74 27.56
CA THR A 20 36.65 -9.95 27.73
C THR A 20 35.60 -9.52 26.69
N PHE A 21 34.73 -10.49 26.33
CA PHE A 21 33.31 -10.25 26.01
C PHE A 21 32.58 -9.51 27.15
N LEU A 22 31.76 -8.51 26.81
CA LEU A 22 30.38 -8.28 27.32
C LEU A 22 29.86 -6.91 26.87
N GLY A 23 28.57 -6.81 26.53
CA GLY A 23 27.85 -5.54 26.34
C GLY A 23 27.45 -5.22 24.89
N SER A 24 26.12 -5.13 24.68
CA SER A 24 25.39 -4.41 23.62
C SER A 24 26.07 -4.15 22.26
N ALA A 25 25.48 -4.69 21.19
CA ALA A 25 25.66 -4.17 19.83
C ALA A 25 25.01 -2.78 19.67
N ALA A 26 25.64 -1.75 20.24
CA ALA A 26 25.26 -0.37 20.04
C ALA A 26 25.66 0.08 18.63
N ALA A 27 24.71 0.09 17.69
CA ALA A 27 24.89 0.76 16.41
C ALA A 27 25.17 2.26 16.70
N SER A 28 26.39 2.70 16.39
CA SER A 28 26.87 4.04 16.72
C SER A 28 26.34 5.07 15.73
N TRP A 29 25.17 5.64 16.05
CA TRP A 29 24.54 6.73 15.30
C TRP A 29 25.42 7.99 15.31
N GLN A 30 26.32 8.12 14.32
CA GLN A 30 27.03 9.37 14.05
C GLN A 30 26.26 10.19 13.01
N ILE A 31 25.54 11.20 13.49
CA ILE A 31 25.25 12.38 12.67
C ILE A 31 26.59 13.11 12.50
N GLN A 32 27.27 12.89 11.37
CA GLN A 32 28.49 13.63 11.06
C GLN A 32 28.15 15.10 10.75
N HIS A 33 29.03 16.02 11.16
CA HIS A 33 28.83 17.45 11.03
C HIS A 33 28.67 17.89 9.56
N VAL A 34 27.49 18.37 9.19
CA VAL A 34 27.29 19.15 7.95
C VAL A 34 27.59 20.62 8.26
N ALA A 35 28.82 21.05 8.01
CA ALA A 35 29.21 22.45 8.12
C ALA A 35 28.79 23.24 6.86
N SER A 36 28.09 24.35 7.06
CA SER A 36 28.05 25.50 6.13
C SER A 36 27.82 25.26 4.62
N GLY A 37 26.84 24.44 4.22
CA GLY A 37 26.28 24.48 2.85
C GLY A 37 26.23 23.12 2.16
N GLY A 38 25.20 22.90 1.32
CA GLY A 38 24.96 21.63 0.64
C GLY A 38 24.36 20.52 1.54
N ILE A 39 23.34 19.84 1.02
CA ILE A 39 22.80 18.51 1.44
C ILE A 39 22.53 18.31 2.95
N THR A 40 21.26 18.16 3.33
CA THR A 40 20.82 17.92 4.73
C THR A 40 19.89 16.72 4.92
N ALA A 41 19.96 15.72 4.03
CA ALA A 41 19.16 14.49 4.13
C ALA A 41 19.93 13.26 3.64
N ILE A 42 20.08 12.26 4.52
CA ILE A 42 20.52 10.88 4.22
C ILE A 42 19.66 9.95 5.09
N SER A 43 19.22 8.81 4.56
CA SER A 43 18.89 7.65 5.40
C SER A 43 19.34 6.35 4.73
N PRO A 44 19.56 5.25 5.49
CA PRO A 44 20.07 3.99 4.94
C PRO A 44 19.17 3.32 3.88
N GLU A 45 17.86 3.61 3.92
CA GLU A 45 16.85 3.04 3.03
C GLU A 45 16.36 4.06 1.97
N SER A 46 16.48 5.38 2.23
CA SER A 46 16.10 6.42 1.28
C SER A 46 17.24 6.78 0.31
N HIS A 47 17.52 5.88 -0.64
CA HIS A 47 18.59 6.00 -1.65
C HIS A 47 18.49 7.24 -2.58
N TYR A 48 18.79 8.44 -2.09
CA TYR A 48 18.74 9.68 -2.86
C TYR A 48 19.89 10.61 -2.52
N ALA A 49 20.62 11.09 -3.54
CA ALA A 49 21.31 12.37 -3.50
C ALA A 49 20.39 13.41 -4.16
N ILE A 50 20.07 14.49 -3.44
CA ILE A 50 19.26 15.61 -3.95
C ILE A 50 20.10 16.89 -3.84
N PRO A 51 20.53 17.51 -4.95
CA PRO A 51 21.20 18.79 -4.92
C PRO A 51 20.20 19.91 -4.58
N PHE A 52 20.48 20.68 -3.53
CA PHE A 52 19.67 21.85 -3.15
C PHE A 52 20.32 23.16 -3.64
N PRO A 53 19.56 24.12 -4.19
CA PRO A 53 20.11 25.39 -4.65
C PRO A 53 20.40 26.35 -3.49
N SER A 54 21.58 26.26 -2.87
CA SER A 54 22.17 27.37 -2.12
C SER A 54 23.05 28.20 -3.05
N ALA A 55 22.76 29.50 -3.18
CA ALA A 55 23.40 30.37 -4.17
C ALA A 55 24.88 30.74 -3.89
N TYR A 56 25.44 30.29 -2.77
CA TYR A 56 26.82 30.56 -2.34
C TYR A 56 27.42 29.35 -1.61
N HIS A 57 28.75 29.24 -1.71
CA HIS A 57 29.65 28.22 -1.14
C HIS A 57 29.76 26.89 -1.91
N ASP A 58 30.81 26.15 -1.60
CA ASP A 58 31.70 25.51 -2.59
C ASP A 58 31.75 23.96 -2.48
N GLU A 59 32.47 23.32 -3.40
CA GLU A 59 32.81 21.87 -3.43
C GLU A 59 31.65 20.87 -3.33
N SER A 60 30.94 20.63 -4.43
CA SER A 60 30.05 19.46 -4.58
C SER A 60 30.81 18.17 -4.89
N GLN A 61 31.44 17.54 -3.87
CA GLN A 61 31.97 16.18 -3.99
C GLN A 61 30.85 15.14 -3.80
N PHE A 62 30.70 14.19 -4.73
CA PHE A 62 29.59 13.21 -4.72
C PHE A 62 30.05 11.81 -4.30
N LEU A 63 29.38 11.24 -3.28
CA LEU A 63 29.65 9.89 -2.76
C LEU A 63 28.84 8.81 -3.52
N VAL A 64 29.53 7.79 -4.01
CA VAL A 64 28.90 6.57 -4.55
C VAL A 64 28.63 5.58 -3.41
N TRP A 65 27.35 5.28 -3.16
CA TRP A 65 26.94 4.29 -2.16
C TRP A 65 26.50 2.97 -2.82
N ARG A 66 26.98 1.85 -2.28
CA ARG A 66 26.40 0.51 -2.45
C ARG A 66 25.74 0.10 -1.14
N ASN A 67 24.56 -0.51 -1.22
CA ASN A 67 24.04 -1.38 -0.17
C ASN A 67 23.80 -2.77 -0.79
N ASN A 68 23.85 -3.84 0.01
CA ASN A 68 24.38 -5.13 -0.43
C ASN A 68 23.54 -5.92 -1.47
N GLU A 69 22.29 -5.53 -1.75
CA GLU A 69 21.43 -6.24 -2.72
C GLU A 69 20.90 -5.33 -3.84
N ASP A 70 20.90 -4.01 -3.65
CA ASP A 70 20.34 -3.03 -4.58
C ASP A 70 21.44 -2.23 -5.30
N THR A 71 21.68 -2.53 -6.59
CA THR A 71 22.62 -1.75 -7.41
C THR A 71 21.94 -0.49 -7.93
N VAL A 72 22.08 0.60 -7.17
CA VAL A 72 21.79 1.96 -7.64
C VAL A 72 22.99 2.48 -8.44
N ILE A 73 22.73 3.21 -9.54
CA ILE A 73 23.75 3.94 -10.30
C ILE A 73 23.34 5.41 -10.39
N THR A 74 24.22 6.30 -9.92
CA THR A 74 24.05 7.75 -10.06
C THR A 74 24.86 8.25 -11.27
N VAL A 75 24.29 9.17 -12.05
CA VAL A 75 24.93 9.78 -13.23
C VAL A 75 24.61 11.26 -13.25
N ASP A 76 25.57 12.09 -13.66
CA ASP A 76 25.40 13.52 -13.90
C ASP A 76 25.51 13.79 -15.41
N LEU A 77 24.49 14.42 -15.99
CA LEU A 77 24.26 14.49 -17.45
C LEU A 77 23.86 15.90 -17.90
N TYR A 78 24.29 16.28 -19.10
CA TYR A 78 23.70 17.42 -19.81
C TYR A 78 22.31 17.07 -20.35
N ARG A 79 21.52 18.11 -20.65
CA ARG A 79 20.16 17.95 -21.20
C ARG A 79 20.10 17.10 -22.47
N ASN A 80 21.13 17.22 -23.33
CA ASN A 80 21.20 16.56 -24.62
C ASN A 80 21.49 15.05 -24.48
N ASP A 81 22.30 14.67 -23.48
CA ASP A 81 22.68 13.27 -23.24
C ASP A 81 21.64 12.51 -22.42
N LEU A 82 20.82 13.23 -21.63
CA LEU A 82 19.87 12.69 -20.66
C LEU A 82 19.03 11.52 -21.18
N TYR A 83 18.28 11.73 -22.27
CA TYR A 83 17.40 10.67 -22.79
C TYR A 83 18.16 9.51 -23.46
N ALA A 84 19.36 9.76 -24.00
CA ALA A 84 20.19 8.71 -24.61
C ALA A 84 20.76 7.77 -23.54
N ASP A 85 21.24 8.30 -22.40
CA ASP A 85 21.71 7.49 -21.27
C ASP A 85 20.55 6.75 -20.58
N ILE A 86 19.37 7.38 -20.44
CA ILE A 86 18.14 6.73 -19.94
C ILE A 86 17.78 5.53 -20.82
N GLN A 87 17.65 5.71 -22.14
CA GLN A 87 17.27 4.64 -23.07
C GLN A 87 18.30 3.49 -23.06
N LYS A 88 19.60 3.82 -23.07
CA LYS A 88 20.71 2.86 -22.98
C LYS A 88 20.65 2.00 -21.70
N ARG A 89 20.21 2.58 -20.59
CA ARG A 89 20.07 1.89 -19.29
C ARG A 89 18.78 1.08 -19.18
N GLU A 90 17.69 1.55 -19.77
CA GLU A 90 16.44 0.79 -19.87
C GLU A 90 16.64 -0.53 -20.65
N TYR A 91 17.37 -0.50 -21.76
CA TYR A 91 17.83 -1.72 -22.46
C TYR A 91 18.70 -2.66 -21.59
N SER A 92 19.32 -2.15 -20.54
CA SER A 92 20.14 -2.91 -19.59
C SER A 92 19.37 -3.39 -18.34
N GLY A 93 18.06 -3.14 -18.27
CA GLY A 93 17.20 -3.49 -17.13
C GLY A 93 17.27 -2.49 -15.96
N TYR A 94 17.66 -1.25 -16.21
CA TYR A 94 17.72 -0.16 -15.23
C TYR A 94 16.68 0.91 -15.55
N LEU A 95 15.82 1.24 -14.58
CA LEU A 95 14.87 2.35 -14.67
C LEU A 95 15.34 3.52 -13.81
N VAL A 96 14.97 4.73 -14.21
CA VAL A 96 15.16 5.95 -13.42
C VAL A 96 14.32 5.85 -12.16
N LYS A 97 14.93 6.21 -11.03
CA LYS A 97 14.36 6.22 -9.68
C LYS A 97 14.29 7.64 -9.11
N SER A 98 15.15 8.55 -9.56
CA SER A 98 14.92 10.00 -9.52
C SER A 98 15.72 10.72 -10.61
N VAL A 99 15.25 11.90 -11.00
CA VAL A 99 16.04 12.87 -11.78
C VAL A 99 15.81 14.27 -11.21
N CYS A 100 16.89 14.99 -10.90
CA CYS A 100 16.86 16.35 -10.38
C CYS A 100 17.72 17.26 -11.25
N ALA A 101 17.16 18.37 -11.73
CA ALA A 101 17.92 19.40 -12.43
C ALA A 101 18.61 20.34 -11.43
N TYR A 102 19.85 20.73 -11.72
CA TYR A 102 20.61 21.72 -10.95
C TYR A 102 21.44 22.62 -11.87
N ARG A 103 21.91 23.76 -11.33
CA ARG A 103 22.74 24.72 -12.05
C ARG A 103 24.21 24.46 -11.70
N SER A 104 25.05 24.19 -12.70
CA SER A 104 26.50 24.17 -12.54
C SER A 104 27.00 25.59 -12.25
N LEU A 105 27.86 25.72 -11.25
CA LEU A 105 28.69 26.92 -11.03
C LEU A 105 30.12 26.73 -11.57
N LEU A 106 30.43 25.54 -12.09
CA LEU A 106 31.71 25.23 -12.75
C LEU A 106 31.64 25.67 -14.21
N GLY A 107 32.41 26.71 -14.57
CA GLY A 107 32.52 27.24 -15.93
C GLY A 107 32.11 28.71 -16.07
N THR A 108 32.48 29.35 -17.18
CA THR A 108 32.11 30.74 -17.48
C THR A 108 30.65 30.91 -17.89
N ASN A 109 30.03 29.84 -18.38
CA ASN A 109 28.58 29.75 -18.63
C ASN A 109 27.96 28.85 -17.57
N SER A 110 26.90 29.31 -16.88
CA SER A 110 26.21 28.51 -15.88
C SER A 110 25.17 27.60 -16.54
N GLU A 111 25.50 26.32 -16.71
CA GLU A 111 24.67 25.37 -17.44
C GLU A 111 23.77 24.51 -16.53
N THR A 112 22.61 24.08 -17.04
CA THR A 112 21.71 23.15 -16.33
C THR A 112 22.14 21.71 -16.57
N ARG A 113 22.36 20.98 -15.48
CA ARG A 113 22.74 19.56 -15.46
C ARG A 113 21.67 18.76 -14.71
N TYR A 114 21.64 17.44 -14.94
CA TYR A 114 20.63 16.54 -14.39
C TYR A 114 21.32 15.40 -13.67
N LEU A 115 21.11 15.32 -12.35
CA LEU A 115 21.54 14.20 -11.53
C LEU A 115 20.46 13.12 -11.61
N VAL A 116 20.80 11.96 -12.17
CA VAL A 116 19.88 10.84 -12.40
C VAL A 116 20.32 9.64 -11.57
N ASN A 117 19.40 9.08 -10.78
CA ASN A 117 19.60 7.84 -10.04
C ASN A 117 18.81 6.72 -10.71
N TYR A 118 19.47 5.62 -11.05
CA TYR A 118 18.87 4.44 -11.67
C TYR A 118 18.86 3.26 -10.69
N LYS A 119 17.79 2.46 -10.69
CA LYS A 119 17.72 1.16 -9.99
C LYS A 119 17.50 0.04 -11.00
N ARG A 120 18.11 -1.12 -10.77
CA ARG A 120 17.88 -2.34 -11.57
C ARG A 120 16.58 -3.01 -11.15
N TYR A 121 15.81 -3.50 -12.13
CA TYR A 121 14.58 -4.27 -11.88
C TYR A 121 14.72 -5.69 -12.46
N SER A 122 14.07 -6.66 -11.83
CA SER A 122 14.08 -8.08 -12.24
C SER A 122 13.12 -8.35 -13.41
N ASP A 123 11.96 -7.69 -13.41
CA ASP A 123 10.99 -7.71 -14.50
C ASP A 123 11.46 -6.85 -15.68
N ARG A 124 11.49 -7.44 -16.88
CA ARG A 124 11.83 -6.76 -18.15
C ARG A 124 10.61 -6.09 -18.81
N GLY A 125 9.41 -6.24 -18.26
CA GLY A 125 8.17 -5.65 -18.76
C GLY A 125 7.91 -4.21 -18.30
N LYS A 126 8.49 -3.77 -17.17
CA LYS A 126 8.26 -2.42 -16.63
C LYS A 126 8.87 -1.35 -17.55
N ARG A 127 8.04 -0.38 -17.96
CA ARG A 127 8.40 0.79 -18.77
C ARG A 127 8.31 2.06 -17.94
N GLN A 128 9.10 3.06 -18.28
CA GLN A 128 9.10 4.37 -17.60
C GLN A 128 8.60 5.52 -18.48
N ILE A 129 8.22 6.61 -17.83
CA ILE A 129 7.99 7.93 -18.42
C ILE A 129 8.80 8.93 -17.58
N VAL A 130 9.75 9.62 -18.21
CA VAL A 130 10.63 10.60 -17.57
C VAL A 130 10.48 11.94 -18.28
N LEU A 131 10.04 12.96 -17.56
CA LEU A 131 9.83 14.32 -18.08
C LEU A 131 10.60 15.31 -17.21
N VAL A 132 11.30 16.26 -17.82
CA VAL A 132 12.04 17.32 -17.10
C VAL A 132 11.88 18.67 -17.79
N ASP A 133 12.20 19.75 -17.08
CA ASP A 133 11.90 21.15 -17.44
C ASP A 133 10.40 21.50 -17.43
N LEU A 134 9.56 20.70 -16.75
CA LEU A 134 8.12 20.96 -16.69
C LEU A 134 7.82 22.24 -15.90
N SER A 135 6.94 23.09 -16.43
CA SER A 135 6.27 24.13 -15.63
C SER A 135 5.27 23.51 -14.64
N LEU A 136 4.74 24.33 -13.74
CA LEU A 136 3.75 23.88 -12.75
C LEU A 136 2.48 23.31 -13.40
N ASP A 137 1.89 24.02 -14.36
CA ASP A 137 0.61 23.61 -14.91
C ASP A 137 0.78 22.42 -15.88
N GLU A 138 1.92 22.28 -16.55
CA GLU A 138 2.28 21.04 -17.24
C GLU A 138 2.44 19.86 -16.28
N LEU A 139 3.11 20.05 -15.13
CA LEU A 139 3.21 19.00 -14.11
C LEU A 139 1.83 18.59 -13.59
N ARG A 140 0.94 19.56 -13.32
CA ARG A 140 -0.45 19.28 -12.89
C ARG A 140 -1.21 18.50 -13.96
N THR A 141 -1.19 18.96 -15.20
CA THR A 141 -1.84 18.27 -16.33
C THR A 141 -1.30 16.85 -16.50
N LYS A 142 0.03 16.66 -16.45
CA LYS A 142 0.64 15.33 -16.54
C LYS A 142 0.35 14.45 -15.34
N SER A 143 0.32 15.00 -14.13
CA SER A 143 -0.07 14.25 -12.92
C SER A 143 -1.49 13.71 -13.05
N THR A 144 -2.45 14.54 -13.46
CA THR A 144 -3.83 14.11 -13.73
C THR A 144 -3.91 13.08 -14.88
N GLU A 145 -3.11 13.25 -15.94
CA GLU A 145 -3.01 12.26 -17.03
C GLU A 145 -2.53 10.89 -16.49
N MET A 146 -1.46 10.86 -15.69
CA MET A 146 -0.91 9.61 -15.15
C MET A 146 -1.83 8.96 -14.12
N THR A 147 -2.53 9.74 -13.28
CA THR A 147 -3.60 9.22 -12.39
C THR A 147 -4.70 8.55 -13.21
N ASN A 148 -5.24 9.23 -14.23
CA ASN A 148 -6.29 8.66 -15.09
C ASN A 148 -5.83 7.42 -15.87
N ARG A 149 -4.54 7.36 -16.23
CA ARG A 149 -3.91 6.24 -16.93
C ARG A 149 -3.35 5.14 -16.01
N ARG A 150 -3.49 5.28 -14.68
CA ARG A 150 -2.98 4.34 -13.66
C ARG A 150 -1.46 4.08 -13.74
N ILE A 151 -0.67 5.14 -13.97
CA ILE A 151 0.80 5.07 -14.05
C ILE A 151 1.40 5.65 -12.76
N GLU A 152 2.23 4.88 -12.06
CA GLU A 152 2.69 5.18 -10.69
C GLU A 152 3.77 6.27 -10.66
N PRO A 153 3.63 7.36 -9.88
CA PRO A 153 4.69 8.33 -9.66
C PRO A 153 5.76 7.75 -8.74
N VAL A 154 7.02 7.81 -9.17
CA VAL A 154 8.17 7.27 -8.44
C VAL A 154 8.92 8.37 -7.70
N ASP A 155 9.16 9.50 -8.39
CA ASP A 155 9.71 10.72 -7.81
C ASP A 155 9.30 11.93 -8.64
N ILE A 156 9.17 13.09 -7.99
CA ILE A 156 9.01 14.39 -8.64
C ILE A 156 9.91 15.38 -7.91
N CYS A 157 11.02 15.75 -8.54
CA CYS A 157 12.03 16.64 -8.01
C CYS A 157 11.80 18.10 -8.45
N VAL A 158 11.83 19.02 -7.49
CA VAL A 158 11.79 20.46 -7.72
C VAL A 158 13.18 21.00 -8.05
N SER A 159 13.25 21.93 -9.01
CA SER A 159 14.47 22.66 -9.37
C SER A 159 14.16 24.14 -9.62
N ALA A 160 15.18 24.99 -9.48
CA ALA A 160 15.09 26.43 -9.79
C ALA A 160 16.02 26.76 -10.97
N LYS A 161 15.44 27.13 -12.12
CA LYS A 161 16.15 27.42 -13.37
C LYS A 161 15.91 28.88 -13.73
N THR A 162 16.99 29.67 -13.81
CA THR A 162 16.94 31.10 -14.18
C THR A 162 15.96 31.99 -13.37
N GLY A 163 15.53 31.55 -12.18
CA GLY A 163 14.56 32.25 -11.33
C GLY A 163 13.14 31.68 -11.38
N GLU A 164 12.86 30.76 -12.30
CA GLU A 164 11.60 30.03 -12.41
C GLU A 164 11.70 28.64 -11.77
N ILE A 165 10.58 28.13 -11.26
CA ILE A 165 10.48 26.78 -10.71
C ILE A 165 10.15 25.82 -11.83
N GLN A 166 10.96 24.77 -11.98
CA GLN A 166 10.75 23.70 -12.93
C GLN A 166 10.82 22.33 -12.26
N PHE A 167 10.04 21.39 -12.76
CA PHE A 167 9.90 20.06 -12.19
C PHE A 167 10.52 18.99 -13.09
N SER A 168 11.10 17.98 -12.46
CA SER A 168 11.62 16.76 -13.09
C SER A 168 10.88 15.57 -12.47
N ALA A 169 10.22 14.76 -13.28
CA ALA A 169 9.20 13.81 -12.84
C ALA A 169 9.36 12.43 -13.50
N VAL A 170 9.18 11.39 -12.70
CA VAL A 170 9.40 9.98 -13.05
C VAL A 170 8.14 9.20 -12.73
N TRP A 171 7.61 8.50 -13.71
CA TRP A 171 6.51 7.54 -13.53
C TRP A 171 6.89 6.18 -14.10
N HIS A 172 6.48 5.09 -13.44
CA HIS A 172 6.62 3.71 -13.94
C HIS A 172 5.25 3.14 -14.30
N MET A 173 5.17 2.40 -15.40
CA MET A 173 4.02 1.55 -15.68
C MET A 173 4.06 0.39 -14.70
N SER A 174 3.08 0.33 -13.80
CA SER A 174 2.95 -0.77 -12.86
C SER A 174 1.94 -1.81 -13.33
N ASN A 175 2.23 -3.07 -13.02
CA ASN A 175 1.29 -4.19 -13.18
C ASN A 175 0.42 -4.36 -11.91
N ASP A 176 0.72 -3.61 -10.85
CA ASP A 176 0.08 -3.72 -9.54
C ASP A 176 -1.28 -3.02 -9.56
N PHE A 177 -2.36 -3.78 -9.41
CA PHE A 177 -3.73 -3.30 -9.60
C PHE A 177 -4.19 -2.19 -8.64
N LEU A 178 -3.47 -1.94 -7.53
CA LEU A 178 -3.94 -1.14 -6.39
C LEU A 178 -2.84 -0.29 -5.70
N TYR A 179 -2.35 0.75 -6.38
CA TYR A 179 -1.71 1.90 -5.73
C TYR A 179 -2.41 3.21 -6.09
N HIS A 180 -3.45 3.57 -5.32
CA HIS A 180 -4.03 4.91 -5.44
C HIS A 180 -3.09 5.95 -4.82
N PHE A 181 -2.78 6.98 -5.59
CA PHE A 181 -1.93 8.10 -5.18
C PHE A 181 -2.65 9.43 -5.34
N ILE A 182 -2.36 10.39 -4.46
CA ILE A 182 -2.82 11.77 -4.56
C ILE A 182 -1.57 12.64 -4.70
N ILE A 183 -1.43 13.34 -5.82
CA ILE A 183 -0.39 14.35 -6.02
C ILE A 183 -1.01 15.71 -5.70
N GLU A 184 -0.50 16.40 -4.69
CA GLU A 184 -0.93 17.76 -4.32
C GLU A 184 0.25 18.72 -4.29
N LEU A 185 0.09 19.90 -4.91
CA LEU A 185 0.93 21.06 -4.65
C LEU A 185 0.11 22.16 -3.99
N ASN A 186 0.55 22.62 -2.83
CA ASN A 186 -0.08 23.69 -2.06
C ASN A 186 0.94 24.47 -1.22
N THR A 187 0.48 25.46 -0.43
CA THR A 187 1.32 26.01 0.66
C THR A 187 1.62 24.94 1.70
N PHE A 188 2.77 25.00 2.37
CA PHE A 188 3.17 23.98 3.33
C PHE A 188 2.14 23.76 4.44
N ASP A 189 1.58 24.83 5.01
CA ASP A 189 0.52 24.75 6.03
C ASP A 189 -0.71 24.00 5.54
N ARG A 190 -1.06 24.13 4.26
CA ARG A 190 -2.21 23.44 3.67
C ARG A 190 -1.91 21.96 3.44
N ILE A 191 -0.70 21.62 3.01
CA ILE A 191 -0.23 20.23 2.96
C ILE A 191 -0.24 19.59 4.36
N MET A 192 0.14 20.32 5.42
CA MET A 192 0.11 19.85 6.82
C MET A 192 -1.30 19.80 7.44
N GLN A 193 -2.26 20.59 6.95
CA GLN A 193 -3.68 20.40 7.27
C GLN A 193 -4.20 19.10 6.63
N ASN A 194 -3.84 18.87 5.36
CA ASN A 194 -4.29 17.71 4.61
C ASN A 194 -3.65 16.40 5.07
N ASP A 195 -2.40 16.42 5.58
CA ASP A 195 -1.74 15.29 6.24
C ASP A 195 -2.65 14.59 7.27
N ARG A 196 -3.26 15.38 8.16
CA ARG A 196 -4.14 14.88 9.23
C ARG A 196 -5.40 14.20 8.69
N ARG A 197 -5.88 14.64 7.53
CA ARG A 197 -7.03 14.04 6.84
C ARG A 197 -6.61 12.77 6.09
N TYR A 198 -5.60 12.87 5.24
CA TYR A 198 -5.14 11.74 4.43
C TYR A 198 -4.62 10.59 5.30
N GLY A 199 -4.02 10.89 6.46
CA GLY A 199 -3.66 9.90 7.48
C GLY A 199 -4.86 9.11 8.05
N THR A 200 -6.03 9.73 8.28
CA THR A 200 -7.23 8.98 8.72
C THR A 200 -7.83 8.14 7.59
N GLU A 201 -7.65 8.57 6.33
CA GLU A 201 -7.99 7.81 5.13
C GLU A 201 -6.98 6.67 4.81
N ASN A 202 -5.90 6.52 5.61
CA ASN A 202 -4.79 5.56 5.46
C ASN A 202 -3.89 5.83 4.23
N TYR A 203 -3.58 7.10 3.96
CA TYR A 203 -2.46 7.50 3.11
C TYR A 203 -1.27 7.96 3.95
N TYR A 204 -0.06 7.91 3.39
CA TYR A 204 1.15 8.53 3.93
C TYR A 204 1.88 9.32 2.84
N PRO A 205 2.67 10.36 3.19
CA PRO A 205 3.45 11.12 2.22
C PRO A 205 4.71 10.31 1.83
N ASP A 206 4.67 9.66 0.68
CA ASP A 206 5.81 8.90 0.14
C ASP A 206 6.87 9.86 -0.45
N VAL A 207 6.43 10.98 -1.02
CA VAL A 207 7.25 12.15 -1.32
C VAL A 207 6.66 13.38 -0.63
N LEU A 208 7.52 14.17 0.01
CA LEU A 208 7.20 15.49 0.55
C LEU A 208 8.41 16.41 0.34
N GLN A 209 8.34 17.28 -0.66
CA GLN A 209 9.39 18.25 -0.99
C GLN A 209 8.89 19.67 -0.75
N MET A 210 9.67 20.48 -0.03
CA MET A 210 9.41 21.91 0.19
C MET A 210 10.27 22.76 -0.74
N PHE A 211 9.74 23.91 -1.15
CA PHE A 211 10.46 24.92 -1.91
C PHE A 211 9.87 26.31 -1.69
N LEU A 212 10.57 27.34 -2.15
CA LEU A 212 10.12 28.73 -2.10
C LEU A 212 9.52 29.13 -3.44
N SER A 213 8.35 29.74 -3.43
CA SER A 213 7.79 30.45 -4.59
C SER A 213 8.54 31.77 -4.84
N SER A 214 8.30 32.40 -5.99
CA SER A 214 8.88 33.71 -6.36
C SER A 214 8.54 34.87 -5.40
N ASN A 215 7.55 34.68 -4.53
CA ASN A 215 7.19 35.59 -3.44
C ASN A 215 7.60 35.06 -2.04
N GLU A 216 8.65 34.25 -1.95
CA GLU A 216 9.22 33.67 -0.71
C GLU A 216 8.24 32.84 0.14
N THR A 217 7.10 32.41 -0.42
CA THR A 217 6.14 31.56 0.31
C THR A 217 6.62 30.10 0.30
N ILE A 218 6.58 29.43 1.44
CA ILE A 218 6.93 28.00 1.52
C ILE A 218 5.81 27.17 0.90
N MET A 219 6.08 26.66 -0.29
CA MET A 219 5.26 25.70 -1.02
C MET A 219 5.74 24.28 -0.72
N ALA A 220 4.85 23.30 -0.86
CA ALA A 220 5.22 21.90 -0.78
C ALA A 220 4.46 21.03 -1.78
N LEU A 221 5.21 20.10 -2.39
CA LEU A 221 4.72 19.03 -3.23
C LEU A 221 4.65 17.76 -2.40
N ALA A 222 3.46 17.17 -2.29
CA ALA A 222 3.21 15.92 -1.62
C ALA A 222 2.70 14.87 -2.60
N ILE A 223 3.24 13.65 -2.53
CA ILE A 223 2.72 12.47 -3.18
C ILE A 223 2.27 11.51 -2.08
N TRP A 224 0.96 11.47 -1.87
CA TRP A 224 0.32 10.62 -0.86
C TRP A 224 0.08 9.23 -1.44
N ARG A 225 0.66 8.19 -0.83
CA ARG A 225 0.47 6.78 -1.20
C ARG A 225 -0.48 6.10 -0.22
N LYS A 226 -1.46 5.33 -0.70
CA LYS A 226 -2.38 4.55 0.15
C LYS A 226 -1.58 3.42 0.82
N GLY A 227 -1.53 3.41 2.15
CA GLY A 227 -0.68 2.53 2.95
C GLY A 227 -1.47 1.72 3.97
N PHE A 228 -1.47 0.39 3.82
CA PHE A 228 -2.33 -0.50 4.60
C PHE A 228 -1.71 -0.94 5.93
N GLY A 229 -1.49 0.02 6.84
CA GLY A 229 -0.89 -0.23 8.16
C GLY A 229 0.38 0.56 8.45
N GLU A 230 0.96 1.11 7.37
CA GLU A 230 2.11 2.01 7.34
C GLU A 230 1.92 3.15 8.35
N LYS A 231 2.62 3.09 9.49
CA LYS A 231 2.66 4.21 10.42
C LYS A 231 3.73 5.18 9.95
N TYR A 232 3.44 6.46 10.06
CA TYR A 232 4.37 7.51 9.68
C TYR A 232 4.18 8.72 10.58
N HIS A 233 5.21 9.56 10.65
CA HIS A 233 5.19 10.82 11.39
C HIS A 233 5.90 11.91 10.60
N VAL A 234 5.15 12.90 10.12
CA VAL A 234 5.74 14.15 9.65
C VAL A 234 6.13 15.01 10.85
N ARG A 235 7.33 15.58 10.84
CA ARG A 235 7.78 16.60 11.80
C ARG A 235 8.51 17.71 11.06
N TYR A 236 8.34 18.94 11.53
CA TYR A 236 8.94 20.13 10.92
C TYR A 236 9.32 21.17 11.97
N GLY A 237 10.13 22.14 11.57
CA GLY A 237 10.64 23.21 12.44
C GLY A 237 11.95 23.80 11.91
N THR A 238 12.53 24.74 12.64
CA THR A 238 13.75 25.46 12.23
C THR A 238 15.06 24.80 12.69
N SER A 239 14.97 23.76 13.52
CA SER A 239 16.12 23.02 14.04
C SER A 239 15.92 21.52 13.92
N LEU A 240 16.84 20.83 13.24
CA LEU A 240 16.86 19.37 13.13
C LEU A 240 16.94 18.71 14.52
N LYS A 241 17.75 19.27 15.43
CA LYS A 241 17.82 18.79 16.81
C LYS A 241 16.49 18.95 17.54
N GLN A 242 15.78 20.06 17.36
CA GLN A 242 14.45 20.24 17.97
C GLN A 242 13.43 19.25 17.40
N ILE A 243 13.50 18.94 16.10
CA ILE A 243 12.66 17.91 15.46
C ILE A 243 12.93 16.53 16.07
N GLU A 244 14.20 16.19 16.31
CA GLU A 244 14.63 14.95 16.98
C GLU A 244 14.19 14.91 18.46
N ASP A 245 14.51 15.94 19.24
CA ASP A 245 14.12 16.09 20.65
C ASP A 245 12.59 15.95 20.81
N ASN A 246 11.80 16.57 19.92
CA ASN A 246 10.33 16.46 19.88
C ASN A 246 9.80 15.05 19.51
N LEU A 247 10.62 14.18 18.92
CA LEU A 247 10.32 12.76 18.75
C LEU A 247 10.73 11.95 20.00
N THR A 248 11.76 12.39 20.73
CA THR A 248 12.25 11.65 21.90
C THR A 248 11.29 11.67 23.09
N GLN A 249 10.64 12.81 23.37
CA GLN A 249 9.94 13.04 24.64
C GLN A 249 8.54 12.41 24.75
N VAL A 250 7.82 12.26 23.63
CA VAL A 250 6.34 12.10 23.67
C VAL A 250 5.89 10.62 23.73
N GLN A 251 6.80 9.66 23.88
CA GLN A 251 6.56 8.19 23.82
C GLN A 251 5.87 7.65 22.53
N ILE A 252 5.45 8.51 21.59
CA ILE A 252 4.63 8.19 20.40
C ILE A 252 5.12 6.99 19.57
N LEU A 253 6.45 6.81 19.44
CA LEU A 253 7.05 5.76 18.61
C LEU A 253 6.96 4.36 19.26
N GLY A 254 6.81 4.30 20.58
CA GLY A 254 7.11 3.10 21.38
C GLY A 254 8.58 2.71 21.20
N ASP A 255 8.82 1.52 20.66
CA ASP A 255 10.14 1.09 20.21
C ASP A 255 10.59 1.92 18.99
N ARG A 256 11.58 2.79 19.21
CA ARG A 256 12.18 3.66 18.17
C ARG A 256 12.92 2.88 17.09
N SER A 257 13.37 1.65 17.35
CA SER A 257 14.15 0.86 16.38
C SER A 257 13.38 0.52 15.10
N ARG A 258 12.05 0.69 15.13
CA ARG A 258 11.17 0.46 13.99
C ARG A 258 10.99 1.67 13.07
N PHE A 259 11.32 2.89 13.51
CA PHE A 259 11.06 4.10 12.72
C PHE A 259 12.34 4.64 12.09
N HIS A 260 12.37 4.72 10.76
CA HIS A 260 13.46 5.27 9.98
C HIS A 260 13.04 6.59 9.30
N VAL A 261 14.02 7.41 8.91
CA VAL A 261 13.78 8.57 8.03
C VAL A 261 13.46 8.07 6.62
N HIS A 262 12.25 8.32 6.13
CA HIS A 262 11.81 7.94 4.78
C HIS A 262 12.08 9.04 3.75
N ARG A 263 11.86 10.30 4.15
CA ARG A 263 12.23 11.51 3.39
C ARG A 263 12.59 12.63 4.35
N ALA A 264 13.43 13.57 3.90
CA ALA A 264 13.53 14.89 4.49
C ALA A 264 13.69 15.94 3.37
N SER A 265 13.26 17.17 3.66
CA SER A 265 13.37 18.32 2.78
C SER A 265 13.61 19.57 3.62
N ALA A 266 14.28 20.57 3.05
CA ALA A 266 14.58 21.83 3.71
C ALA A 266 14.30 23.01 2.78
N VAL A 267 14.06 24.18 3.35
CA VAL A 267 14.12 25.46 2.63
C VAL A 267 14.97 26.45 3.43
N ASN A 268 15.59 27.39 2.72
CA ASN A 268 16.39 28.47 3.30
C ASN A 268 15.84 29.79 2.75
N PRO A 269 14.78 30.36 3.37
CA PRO A 269 14.20 31.65 2.99
C PRO A 269 15.27 32.74 2.91
N ARG A 270 15.06 33.74 2.06
CA ARG A 270 15.97 34.89 1.96
C ARG A 270 16.00 35.73 3.25
N TYR A 271 14.90 35.69 4.01
CA TYR A 271 14.75 36.33 5.32
C TYR A 271 14.06 35.36 6.28
N GLY A 272 14.73 35.04 7.40
CA GLY A 272 14.25 34.08 8.41
C GLY A 272 15.17 32.87 8.57
N ASP A 273 14.78 31.97 9.46
CA ASP A 273 15.52 30.72 9.72
C ASP A 273 15.33 29.69 8.60
N ARG A 274 16.29 28.78 8.47
CA ARG A 274 16.10 27.54 7.70
C ARG A 274 14.94 26.74 8.28
N PHE A 275 14.14 26.14 7.42
CA PHE A 275 12.97 25.36 7.82
C PHE A 275 13.07 23.96 7.23
N TYR A 276 12.87 22.94 8.06
CA TYR A 276 13.04 21.52 7.71
C TYR A 276 11.73 20.77 7.88
N VAL A 277 11.51 19.75 7.05
CA VAL A 277 10.49 18.71 7.27
C VAL A 277 11.12 17.33 7.11
N ILE A 278 10.74 16.40 7.98
CA ILE A 278 11.16 15.00 7.97
C ILE A 278 9.92 14.12 8.03
N VAL A 279 9.81 13.17 7.09
CA VAL A 279 8.85 12.08 7.13
C VAL A 279 9.56 10.86 7.71
N TRP A 280 9.16 10.46 8.91
CA TRP A 280 9.55 9.18 9.50
C TRP A 280 8.51 8.12 9.13
N LYS A 281 8.96 6.89 8.88
CA LYS A 281 8.09 5.75 8.54
C LYS A 281 8.49 4.54 9.38
N ASP A 282 7.49 3.77 9.82
CA ASP A 282 7.65 2.45 10.46
C ASP A 282 8.18 1.48 9.38
N THR A 283 9.13 0.62 9.73
CA THR A 283 9.62 -0.42 8.81
C THR A 283 8.45 -1.33 8.45
N PRO A 284 8.11 -1.49 7.15
CA PRO A 284 7.00 -2.34 6.74
C PRO A 284 7.13 -3.74 7.31
N PHE A 285 6.00 -4.38 7.61
CA PHE A 285 6.04 -5.78 8.00
C PHE A 285 6.55 -6.62 6.84
N THR A 286 7.57 -7.43 7.11
CA THR A 286 8.12 -8.39 6.15
C THR A 286 8.58 -9.67 6.82
N TRP A 287 8.54 -10.79 6.09
CA TRP A 287 9.15 -12.07 6.45
C TRP A 287 10.54 -12.27 5.84
N ALA A 288 11.05 -11.31 5.06
CA ALA A 288 12.42 -11.35 4.53
C ALA A 288 13.44 -11.58 5.65
N ASN A 289 14.25 -12.63 5.51
CA ASN A 289 15.29 -13.05 6.47
C ASN A 289 14.79 -13.27 7.92
N ARG A 290 13.52 -13.68 8.11
CA ARG A 290 12.92 -14.03 9.41
C ARG A 290 12.31 -15.42 9.40
N ASP A 291 12.33 -16.12 10.53
CA ASP A 291 11.56 -17.36 10.69
C ASP A 291 10.07 -17.05 10.76
N ILE A 292 9.25 -17.87 10.08
CA ILE A 292 7.79 -17.80 10.18
C ILE A 292 7.37 -18.73 11.32
N PRO A 293 6.89 -18.22 12.47
CA PRO A 293 6.40 -19.06 13.54
C PRO A 293 5.11 -19.74 13.09
N GLY A 294 5.01 -21.06 13.23
CA GLY A 294 3.81 -21.78 12.83
C GLY A 294 3.82 -23.25 13.26
N PHE A 295 2.67 -23.88 13.08
CA PHE A 295 2.49 -25.31 13.25
C PHE A 295 1.61 -25.84 12.12
N PHE A 296 2.09 -26.86 11.43
CA PHE A 296 1.31 -27.65 10.48
C PHE A 296 1.85 -29.08 10.51
N ASN A 297 0.97 -30.06 10.65
CA ASN A 297 1.35 -31.47 10.72
C ASN A 297 0.38 -32.33 9.91
N LEU A 298 0.89 -33.12 8.97
CA LEU A 298 0.10 -33.99 8.10
C LEU A 298 0.16 -35.45 8.59
N PRO A 299 -0.96 -36.06 8.98
CA PRO A 299 -0.94 -37.35 9.66
C PRO A 299 -0.57 -38.53 8.74
N GLY A 300 0.20 -39.46 9.29
CA GLY A 300 0.44 -40.79 8.72
C GLY A 300 1.03 -40.75 7.31
N LYS A 301 0.30 -41.30 6.32
CA LYS A 301 0.76 -41.45 4.94
C LYS A 301 1.08 -40.12 4.21
N PHE A 302 0.68 -38.98 4.78
CA PHE A 302 0.91 -37.65 4.21
C PHE A 302 2.12 -36.92 4.82
N GLN A 303 2.77 -37.49 5.85
CA GLN A 303 3.90 -36.87 6.55
C GLN A 303 5.07 -36.53 5.61
N SER A 304 5.31 -37.36 4.59
CA SER A 304 6.34 -37.16 3.56
C SER A 304 6.12 -35.92 2.69
N SER A 305 4.88 -35.45 2.55
CA SER A 305 4.53 -34.24 1.81
C SER A 305 4.63 -32.96 2.65
N MET A 306 4.74 -33.08 3.98
CA MET A 306 4.74 -31.95 4.91
C MET A 306 5.88 -30.94 4.64
N PRO A 307 7.15 -31.34 4.37
CA PRO A 307 8.23 -30.39 4.10
C PRO A 307 8.09 -29.64 2.76
N PHE A 308 7.31 -30.19 1.82
CA PHE A 308 6.96 -29.51 0.57
C PHE A 308 5.86 -28.48 0.84
N VAL A 309 4.71 -28.91 1.38
CA VAL A 309 3.56 -28.02 1.61
C VAL A 309 3.89 -26.87 2.57
N GLN A 310 4.71 -27.11 3.61
CA GLN A 310 5.18 -26.03 4.48
C GLN A 310 6.04 -25.02 3.72
N ARG A 311 6.95 -25.48 2.84
CA ARG A 311 7.79 -24.57 2.05
C ARG A 311 6.97 -23.69 1.11
N GLU A 312 6.02 -24.28 0.38
CA GLU A 312 5.15 -23.52 -0.53
C GLU A 312 4.33 -22.45 0.22
N ILE A 313 3.85 -22.77 1.42
CA ILE A 313 3.15 -21.80 2.30
C ILE A 313 4.10 -20.70 2.76
N GLU A 314 5.28 -21.05 3.29
CA GLU A 314 6.27 -20.06 3.74
C GLU A 314 6.78 -19.18 2.59
N GLU A 315 6.96 -19.74 1.39
CA GLU A 315 7.43 -19.01 0.22
C GLU A 315 6.38 -18.02 -0.28
N VAL A 316 5.11 -18.42 -0.39
CA VAL A 316 4.01 -17.49 -0.68
C VAL A 316 3.86 -16.43 0.42
N MET A 317 4.00 -16.80 1.69
CA MET A 317 3.98 -15.82 2.80
C MET A 317 5.13 -14.82 2.70
N ARG A 318 6.33 -15.22 2.26
CA ARG A 318 7.51 -14.34 2.07
C ARG A 318 7.42 -13.46 0.83
N GLN A 319 6.87 -13.96 -0.27
CA GLN A 319 6.73 -13.21 -1.52
C GLN A 319 5.67 -12.10 -1.41
N GLU A 320 4.59 -12.34 -0.67
CA GLU A 320 3.43 -11.45 -0.51
C GLU A 320 3.37 -10.77 0.88
N ASP A 321 4.39 -10.98 1.72
CA ASP A 321 4.50 -10.55 3.13
C ASP A 321 3.22 -10.76 3.97
N ILE A 322 2.52 -11.88 3.73
CA ILE A 322 1.24 -12.25 4.35
C ILE A 322 1.44 -12.43 5.86
N PRO A 323 0.85 -11.58 6.74
CA PRO A 323 1.21 -11.59 8.15
C PRO A 323 0.71 -12.82 8.93
N SER A 324 -0.35 -13.46 8.46
CA SER A 324 -1.04 -14.56 9.14
C SER A 324 -1.69 -15.47 8.10
N PHE A 325 -1.47 -16.79 8.19
CA PHE A 325 -2.03 -17.78 7.28
C PHE A 325 -2.61 -18.96 8.06
N GLN A 326 -3.76 -19.47 7.63
CA GLN A 326 -4.38 -20.67 8.18
C GLN A 326 -4.95 -21.52 7.04
N ILE A 327 -4.70 -22.83 7.11
CA ILE A 327 -5.15 -23.82 6.13
C ILE A 327 -5.73 -25.03 6.85
N THR A 328 -6.91 -25.47 6.44
CA THR A 328 -7.52 -26.74 6.92
C THR A 328 -7.64 -27.68 5.73
N VAL A 329 -7.05 -28.88 5.86
CA VAL A 329 -7.11 -29.91 4.82
C VAL A 329 -8.22 -30.90 5.20
N PHE A 330 -9.15 -31.16 4.28
CA PHE A 330 -10.28 -32.06 4.50
C PHE A 330 -10.16 -33.36 3.70
N ASN A 331 -10.79 -34.42 4.18
CA ASN A 331 -10.98 -35.65 3.42
C ASN A 331 -12.11 -35.47 2.40
N SER A 332 -11.85 -35.60 1.10
CA SER A 332 -12.84 -35.36 0.04
C SER A 332 -14.00 -36.37 -0.01
N SER A 333 -13.92 -37.49 0.71
CA SER A 333 -14.97 -38.52 0.76
C SER A 333 -15.81 -38.46 2.03
N SER A 334 -15.27 -37.98 3.15
CA SER A 334 -15.99 -37.89 4.44
C SER A 334 -16.20 -36.46 4.96
N PHE A 335 -15.61 -35.46 4.31
CA PHE A 335 -15.58 -34.04 4.70
C PHE A 335 -15.07 -33.76 6.13
N ASN A 336 -14.48 -34.76 6.80
CA ASN A 336 -13.81 -34.58 8.08
C ASN A 336 -12.46 -33.87 7.89
N PRO A 337 -12.07 -32.93 8.79
CA PRO A 337 -10.76 -32.31 8.76
C PRO A 337 -9.67 -33.35 9.06
N ILE A 338 -8.64 -33.38 8.21
CA ILE A 338 -7.44 -34.20 8.36
C ILE A 338 -6.42 -33.48 9.26
N THR A 339 -6.27 -32.17 9.09
CA THR A 339 -5.40 -31.31 9.90
C THR A 339 -5.73 -29.82 9.66
N THR A 340 -5.28 -28.96 10.58
CA THR A 340 -5.25 -27.51 10.41
C THR A 340 -3.83 -27.00 10.69
N GLY A 341 -3.28 -26.23 9.75
CA GLY A 341 -2.02 -25.51 9.90
C GLY A 341 -2.25 -24.03 10.12
N VAL A 342 -1.41 -23.39 10.95
CA VAL A 342 -1.47 -21.96 11.25
C VAL A 342 -0.06 -21.39 11.34
N PHE A 343 0.14 -20.21 10.74
CA PHE A 343 1.42 -19.55 10.58
C PHE A 343 1.28 -18.03 10.81
N GLY A 344 2.32 -17.42 11.37
CA GLY A 344 2.46 -15.97 11.50
C GLY A 344 1.79 -15.35 12.72
N TYR A 345 1.45 -14.06 12.60
CA TYR A 345 0.93 -13.21 13.67
C TYR A 345 -0.48 -12.70 13.34
N ALA A 346 -1.47 -13.12 14.15
CA ALA A 346 -2.82 -12.55 14.10
C ALA A 346 -2.84 -11.05 14.47
N ASN A 347 -1.79 -10.53 15.13
CA ASN A 347 -1.49 -9.09 15.19
C ASN A 347 0.02 -8.84 15.22
N VAL A 348 0.59 -8.37 14.10
CA VAL A 348 2.02 -8.00 13.96
C VAL A 348 2.48 -7.00 15.01
N ALA A 349 1.70 -5.95 15.26
CA ALA A 349 2.16 -4.81 16.06
C ALA A 349 2.36 -5.15 17.54
N GLU A 350 1.65 -6.18 18.02
CA GLU A 350 1.74 -6.77 19.35
C GLU A 350 2.49 -8.12 19.34
N ARG A 351 2.96 -8.59 18.17
CA ARG A 351 3.51 -9.94 17.90
C ARG A 351 2.65 -11.09 18.43
N TYR A 352 1.33 -10.90 18.45
CA TYR A 352 0.39 -11.93 18.88
C TYR A 352 0.31 -13.02 17.81
N LEU A 353 0.73 -14.24 18.16
CA LEU A 353 0.75 -15.40 17.27
C LEU A 353 -0.65 -15.77 16.78
N ALA A 354 -0.73 -16.22 15.53
CA ALA A 354 -1.95 -16.82 15.01
C ALA A 354 -2.22 -18.19 15.66
N SER A 355 -3.49 -18.56 15.77
CA SER A 355 -3.94 -19.85 16.32
C SER A 355 -5.10 -20.40 15.50
N THR A 356 -5.48 -21.67 15.70
CA THR A 356 -6.63 -22.29 14.99
C THR A 356 -7.96 -21.60 15.25
N ASN A 357 -8.04 -20.80 16.31
CA ASN A 357 -9.22 -20.04 16.75
C ASN A 357 -9.21 -18.59 16.22
N SER A 358 -8.19 -18.18 15.47
CA SER A 358 -8.07 -16.82 14.94
C SER A 358 -9.13 -16.55 13.87
N ILE A 359 -9.88 -15.44 14.01
CA ILE A 359 -11.02 -15.13 13.15
C ILE A 359 -10.59 -14.27 11.96
N TYR A 360 -10.72 -14.81 10.75
CA TYR A 360 -10.36 -14.14 9.49
C TYR A 360 -11.60 -13.59 8.77
N ARG A 361 -11.48 -12.43 8.10
CA ARG A 361 -12.53 -11.92 7.19
C ARG A 361 -12.51 -12.68 5.87
N ILE A 362 -13.46 -13.60 5.67
CA ILE A 362 -13.59 -14.43 4.46
C ILE A 362 -14.02 -13.68 3.17
N ALA A 363 -14.16 -12.35 3.26
CA ALA A 363 -14.52 -11.46 2.16
C ALA A 363 -15.66 -12.00 1.27
N SER A 364 -15.40 -12.15 -0.04
CA SER A 364 -16.39 -12.56 -1.04
C SER A 364 -17.00 -13.95 -0.83
N ILE A 365 -16.41 -14.84 -0.04
CA ILE A 365 -16.99 -16.16 0.30
C ILE A 365 -18.33 -15.99 1.04
N SER A 366 -18.53 -14.86 1.71
CA SER A 366 -19.81 -14.51 2.36
C SER A 366 -21.01 -14.51 1.38
N LYS A 367 -20.77 -14.36 0.06
CA LYS A 367 -21.79 -14.51 -0.98
C LYS A 367 -22.40 -15.90 -1.02
N VAL A 368 -21.62 -16.96 -0.72
CA VAL A 368 -22.14 -18.34 -0.63
C VAL A 368 -23.19 -18.44 0.49
N ILE A 369 -22.94 -17.81 1.64
CA ILE A 369 -23.90 -17.75 2.76
C ILE A 369 -25.17 -17.00 2.34
N THR A 370 -25.04 -15.87 1.62
CA THR A 370 -26.20 -15.14 1.07
C THR A 370 -27.01 -16.00 0.10
N ALA A 371 -26.36 -16.73 -0.81
CA ALA A 371 -27.03 -17.64 -1.74
C ALA A 371 -27.75 -18.79 -1.00
N MET A 372 -27.14 -19.38 0.02
CA MET A 372 -27.78 -20.38 0.88
C MET A 372 -29.00 -19.82 1.61
N CYS A 373 -28.98 -18.54 2.04
CA CYS A 373 -30.16 -17.89 2.63
C CYS A 373 -31.31 -17.74 1.61
N ILE A 374 -31.01 -17.45 0.34
CA ILE A 374 -32.01 -17.38 -0.74
C ILE A 374 -32.60 -18.77 -1.03
N VAL A 375 -31.75 -19.80 -1.17
CA VAL A 375 -32.20 -21.20 -1.33
C VAL A 375 -33.07 -21.65 -0.14
N ARG A 376 -32.71 -21.23 1.09
CA ARG A 376 -33.49 -21.49 2.31
C ARG A 376 -34.84 -20.77 2.34
N LEU A 377 -34.97 -19.60 1.70
CA LEU A 377 -36.26 -18.93 1.52
C LEU A 377 -37.14 -19.68 0.51
N LEU A 378 -36.55 -20.21 -0.57
CA LEU A 378 -37.24 -21.03 -1.57
C LEU A 378 -37.72 -22.36 -0.98
N SER A 379 -36.83 -23.10 -0.29
CA SER A 379 -37.18 -24.40 0.34
C SER A 379 -38.29 -24.30 1.39
N ASN A 380 -38.46 -23.11 1.98
CA ASN A 380 -39.44 -22.83 3.01
C ASN A 380 -40.71 -22.16 2.45
N GLY A 381 -40.86 -22.06 1.11
CA GLY A 381 -42.02 -21.45 0.45
C GLY A 381 -42.17 -19.94 0.63
N ARG A 382 -41.10 -19.25 1.06
CA ARG A 382 -41.09 -17.79 1.34
C ARG A 382 -40.63 -16.98 0.12
N LEU A 383 -39.79 -17.58 -0.73
CA LEU A 383 -39.55 -17.16 -2.11
C LEU A 383 -40.33 -18.14 -3.02
N GLN A 384 -40.90 -17.66 -4.14
CA GLN A 384 -41.73 -18.50 -5.01
C GLN A 384 -40.94 -19.15 -6.16
N SER A 385 -40.03 -18.40 -6.78
CA SER A 385 -39.03 -18.90 -7.75
C SER A 385 -37.82 -17.97 -7.78
N PHE A 386 -36.71 -18.40 -8.38
CA PHE A 386 -35.60 -17.51 -8.71
C PHE A 386 -35.97 -16.47 -9.78
N ASP A 387 -36.96 -16.77 -10.64
CA ASP A 387 -37.55 -15.83 -11.61
C ASP A 387 -38.26 -14.63 -10.97
N GLN A 388 -38.55 -14.68 -9.67
CA GLN A 388 -39.39 -13.68 -9.02
C GLN A 388 -38.73 -12.29 -9.08
N ARG A 389 -39.45 -11.32 -9.65
CA ARG A 389 -38.96 -9.95 -9.83
C ARG A 389 -38.62 -9.30 -8.48
N VAL A 390 -37.53 -8.56 -8.46
CA VAL A 390 -37.02 -7.90 -7.25
C VAL A 390 -37.68 -6.54 -7.04
N PHE A 391 -37.90 -5.78 -8.11
CA PHE A 391 -38.43 -4.41 -8.08
C PHE A 391 -39.73 -4.26 -8.88
N GLY A 392 -40.43 -3.14 -8.69
CA GLY A 392 -41.66 -2.82 -9.42
C GLY A 392 -42.91 -3.49 -8.83
N SER A 393 -44.06 -3.30 -9.48
CA SER A 393 -45.33 -3.88 -9.01
C SER A 393 -45.30 -5.41 -9.04
N GLY A 394 -45.66 -6.06 -7.93
CA GLY A 394 -45.53 -7.51 -7.74
C GLY A 394 -44.11 -7.97 -7.38
N GLY A 395 -43.13 -7.06 -7.36
CA GLY A 395 -41.75 -7.36 -6.98
C GLY A 395 -41.57 -7.53 -5.47
N ILE A 396 -40.54 -8.28 -5.07
CA ILE A 396 -40.26 -8.58 -3.65
C ILE A 396 -40.06 -7.29 -2.82
N LEU A 397 -39.34 -6.31 -3.38
CA LEU A 397 -38.94 -5.05 -2.75
C LEU A 397 -39.74 -3.85 -3.30
N GLN A 398 -41.01 -4.09 -3.66
CA GLN A 398 -41.86 -3.10 -4.36
C GLN A 398 -42.13 -1.81 -3.59
N TYR A 399 -42.03 -1.81 -2.25
CA TYR A 399 -42.29 -0.64 -1.42
C TYR A 399 -41.00 0.06 -0.96
N GLU A 400 -39.97 -0.74 -0.68
CA GLU A 400 -38.68 -0.36 -0.12
C GLU A 400 -37.94 0.70 -0.97
N TYR A 401 -38.18 0.68 -2.29
CA TYR A 401 -37.58 1.61 -3.26
C TYR A 401 -38.62 2.35 -4.12
N ALA A 402 -39.90 2.35 -3.75
CA ALA A 402 -40.98 2.97 -4.55
C ALA A 402 -40.74 4.46 -4.88
N ASN A 403 -40.05 5.18 -3.99
CA ASN A 403 -39.72 6.61 -4.15
C ASN A 403 -38.38 6.85 -4.89
N VAL A 404 -37.74 5.81 -5.45
CA VAL A 404 -36.49 5.92 -6.22
C VAL A 404 -36.80 5.92 -7.72
N ASN A 405 -36.32 6.93 -8.44
CA ASN A 405 -36.42 6.98 -9.91
C ASN A 405 -35.45 5.96 -10.54
N MET A 406 -35.94 4.75 -10.82
CA MET A 406 -35.15 3.66 -11.38
C MET A 406 -35.11 3.72 -12.91
N HIS A 407 -34.02 3.24 -13.52
CA HIS A 407 -34.01 2.97 -14.96
C HIS A 407 -34.92 1.76 -15.28
N PRO A 408 -35.75 1.77 -16.34
CA PRO A 408 -36.81 0.77 -16.55
C PRO A 408 -36.34 -0.69 -16.51
N LEU A 409 -35.14 -0.99 -17.03
CA LEU A 409 -34.56 -2.35 -17.02
C LEU A 409 -34.36 -2.94 -15.61
N LEU A 410 -34.37 -2.14 -14.54
CA LEU A 410 -34.27 -2.68 -13.17
C LEU A 410 -35.54 -3.44 -12.77
N TYR A 411 -36.70 -3.14 -13.37
CA TYR A 411 -37.96 -3.87 -13.12
C TYR A 411 -37.98 -5.27 -13.76
N GLU A 412 -37.00 -5.60 -14.60
CA GLU A 412 -36.78 -6.90 -15.22
C GLU A 412 -35.70 -7.74 -14.49
N ILE A 413 -35.23 -7.28 -13.32
CA ILE A 413 -34.26 -7.99 -12.49
C ILE A 413 -34.97 -9.00 -11.59
N THR A 414 -34.61 -10.28 -11.74
CA THR A 414 -35.07 -11.42 -10.95
C THR A 414 -34.09 -11.71 -9.81
N VAL A 415 -34.44 -12.63 -8.91
CA VAL A 415 -33.50 -13.12 -7.88
C VAL A 415 -32.33 -13.88 -8.51
N GLU A 416 -32.58 -14.63 -9.59
CA GLU A 416 -31.56 -15.30 -10.39
C GLU A 416 -30.52 -14.32 -10.95
N HIS A 417 -30.98 -13.24 -11.60
CA HIS A 417 -30.11 -12.21 -12.19
C HIS A 417 -29.17 -11.53 -11.15
N LEU A 418 -29.52 -11.56 -9.86
CA LEU A 418 -28.65 -11.08 -8.79
C LEU A 418 -27.66 -12.14 -8.30
N LEU A 419 -28.09 -13.42 -8.19
CA LEU A 419 -27.25 -14.55 -7.78
C LEU A 419 -26.13 -14.82 -8.80
N GLU A 420 -26.47 -14.85 -10.08
CA GLU A 420 -25.57 -15.12 -11.20
C GLU A 420 -24.71 -13.91 -11.60
N HIS A 421 -24.91 -12.75 -10.96
CA HIS A 421 -24.31 -11.47 -11.36
C HIS A 421 -24.70 -10.99 -12.78
N THR A 422 -25.76 -11.52 -13.38
CA THR A 422 -26.24 -11.17 -14.74
C THR A 422 -27.17 -9.94 -14.80
N SER A 423 -27.31 -9.20 -13.70
CA SER A 423 -28.11 -7.97 -13.50
C SER A 423 -27.80 -6.72 -14.38
N GLY A 424 -27.09 -6.90 -15.50
CA GLY A 424 -27.00 -5.89 -16.58
C GLY A 424 -25.90 -4.83 -16.46
N GLY A 425 -24.94 -4.94 -15.53
CA GLY A 425 -23.84 -3.97 -15.43
C GLY A 425 -23.43 -3.42 -14.04
N TRP A 426 -23.96 -3.91 -12.91
CA TRP A 426 -23.56 -3.46 -11.56
C TRP A 426 -22.15 -3.95 -11.13
N GLY A 427 -21.15 -3.80 -11.99
CA GLY A 427 -19.76 -4.13 -11.69
C GLY A 427 -19.18 -3.28 -10.55
N ASN A 428 -18.20 -3.83 -9.85
CA ASN A 428 -17.53 -3.17 -8.71
C ASN A 428 -16.58 -2.04 -9.15
N VAL A 429 -17.14 -0.90 -9.58
CA VAL A 429 -16.36 0.31 -9.90
C VAL A 429 -15.89 0.98 -8.60
N GLU A 430 -14.60 1.27 -8.49
CA GLU A 430 -13.94 1.76 -7.25
C GLU A 430 -14.66 2.94 -6.59
N ARG A 431 -15.17 3.89 -7.39
CA ARG A 431 -15.94 5.03 -6.90
C ARG A 431 -17.18 4.63 -6.08
N LEU A 432 -17.96 3.64 -6.56
CA LEU A 432 -19.13 3.14 -5.84
C LEU A 432 -18.72 2.37 -4.57
N GLU A 433 -17.57 1.69 -4.62
CA GLU A 433 -16.99 0.99 -3.47
C GLU A 433 -16.45 1.95 -2.39
N GLU A 434 -16.13 3.21 -2.73
CA GLU A 434 -15.79 4.29 -1.79
C GLU A 434 -17.04 5.04 -1.29
N GLU A 435 -17.96 5.45 -2.17
CA GLU A 435 -19.24 6.09 -1.79
C GLU A 435 -20.08 5.20 -0.83
N ARG A 436 -19.94 3.87 -0.88
CA ARG A 436 -20.53 2.91 0.08
C ARG A 436 -19.95 3.00 1.51
N ARG A 437 -18.70 3.45 1.69
CA ARG A 437 -18.02 3.39 3.01
C ARG A 437 -18.51 4.47 3.97
N GLU A 438 -19.01 5.58 3.42
CA GLU A 438 -19.46 6.75 4.17
C GLU A 438 -20.97 6.72 4.49
N ALA A 439 -21.78 6.20 3.55
CA ALA A 439 -23.23 6.11 3.68
C ALA A 439 -23.72 4.91 4.51
N SER A 440 -25.00 4.95 4.93
CA SER A 440 -25.67 3.75 5.46
C SER A 440 -25.92 2.74 4.32
N PRO A 441 -25.98 1.42 4.60
CA PRO A 441 -26.29 0.43 3.57
C PRO A 441 -27.63 0.64 2.86
N SER A 442 -28.61 1.24 3.55
CA SER A 442 -29.94 1.56 2.98
C SER A 442 -29.87 2.74 2.02
N ASP A 443 -29.17 3.80 2.39
CA ASP A 443 -29.10 5.03 1.59
C ASP A 443 -28.13 4.88 0.42
N PHE A 444 -27.06 4.10 0.59
CA PHE A 444 -26.21 3.67 -0.52
C PHE A 444 -27.00 2.86 -1.56
N LEU A 445 -27.86 1.93 -1.14
CA LEU A 445 -28.68 1.16 -2.09
C LEU A 445 -29.66 2.06 -2.85
N LYS A 446 -30.37 2.97 -2.19
CA LYS A 446 -31.25 3.95 -2.85
C LYS A 446 -30.48 4.81 -3.87
N PHE A 447 -29.31 5.31 -3.48
CA PHE A 447 -28.42 6.10 -4.33
C PHE A 447 -27.96 5.30 -5.56
N ALA A 448 -27.45 4.08 -5.34
CA ALA A 448 -26.95 3.21 -6.40
C ALA A 448 -28.06 2.83 -7.38
N ILE A 449 -29.24 2.45 -6.89
CA ILE A 449 -30.41 2.08 -7.71
C ILE A 449 -30.89 3.27 -8.57
N GLY A 450 -30.95 4.48 -8.02
CA GLY A 450 -31.40 5.66 -8.78
C GLY A 450 -30.41 6.19 -9.82
N ARG A 451 -29.09 6.10 -9.53
CA ARG A 451 -28.04 6.57 -10.45
C ARG A 451 -27.59 5.54 -11.48
N TYR A 452 -27.79 4.25 -11.22
CA TYR A 452 -27.33 3.19 -12.10
C TYR A 452 -27.99 3.23 -13.48
N ARG A 453 -27.19 2.94 -14.51
CA ARG A 453 -27.60 2.79 -15.89
C ARG A 453 -27.02 1.46 -16.38
N PRO A 454 -27.86 0.43 -16.61
CA PRO A 454 -27.41 -0.85 -17.16
C PRO A 454 -26.72 -0.68 -18.51
N VAL A 455 -25.71 -1.50 -18.76
CA VAL A 455 -24.98 -1.56 -20.05
C VAL A 455 -25.43 -2.75 -20.91
N SER A 456 -26.21 -3.67 -20.33
CA SER A 456 -26.87 -4.79 -21.01
C SER A 456 -28.23 -5.09 -20.35
N TRP A 457 -29.05 -5.93 -20.98
CA TRP A 457 -30.27 -6.42 -20.33
C TRP A 457 -29.92 -7.40 -19.20
N PRO A 458 -30.76 -7.49 -18.15
CA PRO A 458 -30.67 -8.58 -17.19
C PRO A 458 -30.63 -9.96 -17.88
N GLY A 459 -29.80 -10.87 -17.39
CA GLY A 459 -29.60 -12.21 -17.95
C GLY A 459 -28.59 -12.28 -19.11
N GLN A 460 -28.27 -11.18 -19.79
CA GLN A 460 -27.43 -11.25 -21.02
C GLN A 460 -25.92 -11.31 -20.77
N GLN A 461 -25.40 -10.69 -19.69
CA GLN A 461 -23.95 -10.56 -19.48
C GLN A 461 -23.59 -10.59 -17.99
N PHE A 462 -22.53 -11.31 -17.65
CA PHE A 462 -21.99 -11.44 -16.30
C PHE A 462 -21.20 -10.18 -15.88
N TYR A 463 -21.59 -9.56 -14.77
CA TYR A 463 -20.89 -8.42 -14.16
C TYR A 463 -20.78 -8.59 -12.65
N TYR A 464 -19.64 -9.13 -12.19
CA TYR A 464 -19.40 -9.44 -10.76
C TYR A 464 -19.74 -8.25 -9.85
N SER A 465 -20.73 -8.45 -8.97
CA SER A 465 -21.42 -7.36 -8.28
C SER A 465 -21.53 -7.58 -6.77
N ASN A 466 -21.03 -6.61 -6.00
CA ASN A 466 -21.33 -6.48 -4.58
C ASN A 466 -22.74 -5.88 -4.37
N ILE A 467 -23.17 -4.95 -5.23
CA ILE A 467 -24.48 -4.29 -5.13
C ILE A 467 -25.61 -5.31 -5.27
N GLY A 468 -25.52 -6.24 -6.23
CA GLY A 468 -26.53 -7.29 -6.40
C GLY A 468 -26.70 -8.15 -5.15
N TYR A 469 -25.61 -8.49 -4.47
CA TYR A 469 -25.65 -9.24 -3.20
C TYR A 469 -26.14 -8.41 -2.00
N MET A 470 -25.93 -7.09 -2.00
CA MET A 470 -26.58 -6.19 -1.03
C MET A 470 -28.10 -6.13 -1.24
N ILE A 471 -28.57 -6.19 -2.49
CA ILE A 471 -30.00 -6.28 -2.83
C ILE A 471 -30.57 -7.66 -2.42
N LEU A 472 -29.84 -8.76 -2.63
CA LEU A 472 -30.20 -10.08 -2.09
C LEU A 472 -30.30 -10.06 -0.57
N GLY A 473 -29.42 -9.34 0.13
CA GLY A 473 -29.55 -9.08 1.57
C GLY A 473 -30.90 -8.46 1.95
N LYS A 474 -31.41 -7.52 1.15
CA LYS A 474 -32.76 -6.93 1.35
C LYS A 474 -33.91 -7.85 0.94
N VAL A 475 -33.74 -8.68 -0.08
CA VAL A 475 -34.68 -9.80 -0.37
C VAL A 475 -34.79 -10.74 0.84
N ILE A 476 -33.66 -11.07 1.48
CA ILE A 476 -33.62 -11.93 2.67
C ILE A 476 -34.29 -11.27 3.86
N GLU A 477 -34.04 -9.98 4.12
CA GLU A 477 -34.72 -9.26 5.21
C GLU A 477 -36.24 -9.21 4.98
N ARG A 478 -36.66 -8.86 3.77
CA ARG A 478 -38.07 -8.67 3.40
C ARG A 478 -38.87 -9.96 3.47
N LEU A 479 -38.38 -11.03 2.83
CA LEU A 479 -39.05 -12.33 2.84
C LEU A 479 -38.85 -13.07 4.18
N GLY A 480 -37.72 -12.84 4.85
CA GLY A 480 -37.32 -13.48 6.11
C GLY A 480 -37.96 -12.89 7.37
N GLY A 481 -38.35 -11.61 7.37
CA GLY A 481 -39.04 -10.94 8.48
C GLY A 481 -38.13 -10.62 9.67
N MET A 482 -36.82 -10.56 9.46
CA MET A 482 -35.77 -10.22 10.44
C MET A 482 -34.56 -9.64 9.70
N ASN A 483 -33.56 -9.09 10.41
CA ASN A 483 -32.35 -8.60 9.74
C ASN A 483 -31.54 -9.75 9.08
N TYR A 484 -30.71 -9.41 8.10
CA TYR A 484 -29.92 -10.37 7.33
C TYR A 484 -29.05 -11.25 8.24
N GLU A 485 -28.45 -10.64 9.27
CA GLU A 485 -27.53 -11.30 10.19
C GLU A 485 -28.24 -12.38 11.03
N LEU A 486 -29.41 -12.09 11.59
CA LEU A 486 -30.17 -13.06 12.37
C LEU A 486 -30.73 -14.17 11.46
N PHE A 487 -31.15 -13.84 10.24
CA PHE A 487 -31.61 -14.87 9.29
C PHE A 487 -30.48 -15.83 8.92
N ALA A 488 -29.30 -15.32 8.54
CA ALA A 488 -28.14 -16.14 8.19
C ALA A 488 -27.69 -17.01 9.37
N GLN A 489 -27.64 -16.47 10.59
CA GLN A 489 -27.34 -17.24 11.79
C GLN A 489 -28.36 -18.37 12.02
N ARG A 490 -29.64 -18.01 12.11
CA ARG A 490 -30.72 -18.91 12.55
C ARG A 490 -31.08 -19.99 11.53
N GLU A 491 -31.17 -19.62 10.26
CA GLU A 491 -31.76 -20.49 9.22
C GLU A 491 -30.71 -21.18 8.33
N VAL A 492 -29.42 -20.81 8.45
CA VAL A 492 -28.32 -21.42 7.68
C VAL A 492 -27.15 -21.86 8.57
N LEU A 493 -26.52 -20.95 9.32
CA LEU A 493 -25.24 -21.24 9.99
C LEU A 493 -25.38 -22.16 11.21
N ILE A 494 -26.28 -21.84 12.15
CA ILE A 494 -26.51 -22.65 13.37
C ILE A 494 -27.02 -24.06 13.04
N PRO A 495 -27.97 -24.27 12.10
CA PRO A 495 -28.38 -25.61 11.66
C PRO A 495 -27.24 -26.47 11.07
N LEU A 496 -26.16 -25.85 10.59
CA LEU A 496 -24.96 -26.52 10.07
C LEU A 496 -23.83 -26.61 11.11
N GLY A 497 -24.05 -26.19 12.37
CA GLY A 497 -23.03 -26.16 13.42
C GLY A 497 -21.95 -25.07 13.22
N ILE A 498 -22.20 -24.07 12.37
CA ILE A 498 -21.24 -23.04 12.02
C ILE A 498 -21.38 -21.83 12.96
N TYR A 499 -20.54 -21.77 13.99
CA TYR A 499 -20.52 -20.66 14.96
C TYR A 499 -19.69 -19.44 14.48
N ALA A 500 -19.86 -19.05 13.21
CA ALA A 500 -19.16 -17.91 12.63
C ALA A 500 -19.71 -16.58 13.15
N LYS A 501 -18.82 -15.62 13.44
CA LYS A 501 -19.22 -14.24 13.79
C LYS A 501 -19.40 -13.42 12.51
N ILE A 502 -20.47 -12.62 12.44
CA ILE A 502 -20.67 -11.70 11.31
C ILE A 502 -19.90 -10.41 11.60
N GLY A 503 -18.88 -10.15 10.77
CA GLY A 503 -17.99 -9.00 10.92
C GLY A 503 -18.68 -7.68 10.58
N LYS A 504 -18.46 -6.65 11.40
CA LYS A 504 -18.99 -5.31 11.19
C LYS A 504 -18.22 -4.56 10.07
N GLN A 505 -18.91 -3.60 9.44
CA GLN A 505 -18.43 -2.86 8.24
C GLN A 505 -17.20 -1.97 8.49
N ARG A 506 -16.98 -1.46 9.72
CA ARG A 506 -15.94 -0.45 10.03
C ARG A 506 -14.73 -1.05 10.76
N LYS A 507 -13.56 -0.44 10.59
CA LYS A 507 -12.27 -0.84 11.20
C LYS A 507 -12.29 -0.72 12.74
N TYR A 508 -12.91 0.34 13.27
CA TYR A 508 -13.09 0.58 14.71
C TYR A 508 -14.11 -0.36 15.38
N ASP A 509 -14.87 -1.08 14.56
CA ASP A 509 -15.91 -2.02 14.94
C ASP A 509 -15.44 -3.49 14.84
N ALA A 510 -14.15 -3.71 14.53
CA ALA A 510 -13.54 -5.04 14.50
C ALA A 510 -13.60 -5.70 15.89
N LEU A 511 -13.70 -7.03 15.91
CA LEU A 511 -13.77 -7.79 17.15
C LEU A 511 -12.38 -7.94 17.78
N TRP A 512 -12.31 -8.04 19.11
CA TRP A 512 -11.03 -8.10 19.83
C TRP A 512 -10.22 -9.37 19.52
N ASP A 513 -10.89 -10.44 19.09
CA ASP A 513 -10.32 -11.72 18.64
C ASP A 513 -10.32 -11.90 17.12
N GLU A 514 -10.59 -10.82 16.38
CA GLU A 514 -10.40 -10.76 14.92
C GLU A 514 -8.89 -10.65 14.61
N VAL A 515 -8.41 -11.41 13.62
CA VAL A 515 -7.10 -11.18 13.02
C VAL A 515 -7.06 -9.73 12.56
N ARG A 516 -6.11 -8.93 13.08
CA ARG A 516 -6.01 -7.52 12.74
C ARG A 516 -5.46 -7.37 11.33
N THR A 517 -6.35 -7.51 10.36
CA THR A 517 -6.05 -7.39 8.94
C THR A 517 -5.53 -5.98 8.65
N PHE A 518 -4.22 -5.90 8.48
CA PHE A 518 -3.61 -4.96 7.54
C PHE A 518 -4.17 -5.30 6.16
N LEU A 519 -5.19 -4.53 5.74
CA LEU A 519 -5.98 -4.82 4.53
C LEU A 519 -5.22 -4.46 3.24
N SER A 520 -4.07 -5.10 3.02
CA SER A 520 -3.74 -5.48 1.64
C SER A 520 -4.95 -6.21 1.07
N HIS A 521 -5.27 -5.97 -0.20
CA HIS A 521 -6.46 -6.59 -0.81
C HIS A 521 -6.21 -8.08 -1.13
N ASN A 522 -5.02 -8.58 -0.78
CA ASN A 522 -4.55 -9.96 -0.95
C ASN A 522 -5.00 -10.86 0.22
N ALA A 523 -6.23 -10.67 0.72
CA ALA A 523 -6.96 -11.66 1.52
C ALA A 523 -7.39 -12.84 0.63
N ILE A 524 -6.40 -13.50 0.01
CA ILE A 524 -6.57 -14.54 -1.00
C ILE A 524 -6.94 -15.84 -0.29
N CYS A 525 -8.23 -15.98 0.03
CA CYS A 525 -8.80 -17.27 0.34
C CYS A 525 -8.98 -18.07 -0.96
N LYS A 526 -7.88 -18.60 -1.48
CA LYS A 526 -7.88 -19.61 -2.55
C LYS A 526 -8.39 -20.92 -1.97
N THR A 527 -9.53 -21.39 -2.45
CA THR A 527 -9.81 -22.83 -2.44
C THR A 527 -8.89 -23.48 -3.47
N LEU A 528 -8.14 -24.49 -3.03
CA LEU A 528 -7.33 -25.40 -3.86
C LEU A 528 -7.97 -26.79 -3.85
#